data_AF-R1DLP5-F1
#
_entry.id   AF-R1DLP5-F1
#
_cell.length_a   1.000
_cell.length_b   1.000
_cell.length_c   1.000
_cell.angle_alpha   90.00
_cell.angle_beta   90.00
_cell.angle_gamma   90.00
#
_symmetry.space_group_name_H-M   'P 1'
#
loop_
_entity.id
_entity.type
_entity.pdbx_description
1 polymer ?
#
loop_
_entity_poly.entity_id
_entity_poly.type
_entity_poly.pdbx_seq_one_letter_code
_entity_poly.pdbx_strand_id
1 'polypeptide(L)'
;MAAAKVEGGTYILEEKLEGTAFGQPQPPRPAVTQRPEVLDDFIRNALLKLGMQETLDAFQREWYRLSGEGKLSALDVDPVPDIYVRNQQLRNQLQALQAEAEQMQDVSTAAKSTWDRYRKERDFHRMHHKRVVQEKKRLVADLRRLKSHCDSYEPMLNMMRTKYETAMKEKMMLRLERDRLAAKVAAFEEQMKQLEAARASDTASPPAAATKRGARSSSRLPDSCINPYHSRPATEAPMERWGLSKTFQAHNAAISAIAVHPSRPVVATASDDCSWKMWGLPGGELLMSAEGHADWLSSIAFAPSGAQLATGSADCSVKIWDFATSRCMASLSEHSQAVWGVAYHDVTDNFAVSCSMDHTAKVWDLLAAKCKHTLRGHVDSVNSVCFQPYSNNVCTGSGDKTVSLWDCRSGLCIQTFYGHKNSINSVSFRVTGDTIASGDADGVVRLWDVRMVAEKAAFTVGQYPCNATAFDPSGKWLAAGCDDGQVRVFDTELGELRTTMTGHSDAVQCCTFDRKGQWMVTGGSDATLRLWC
;
A
#
# COMPACT_ATOMS: atom_id res chain seq x y z
N MET A 1 24.72 50.33 13.44
CA MET A 1 25.96 50.69 14.18
C MET A 1 26.57 49.37 14.65
N ALA A 2 27.77 48.93 14.31
CA ALA A 2 28.94 49.58 13.72
C ALA A 2 29.59 48.66 12.65
N ALA A 3 30.28 49.29 11.71
CA ALA A 3 31.26 48.71 10.77
C ALA A 3 32.55 48.30 11.53
N ALA A 4 33.57 47.60 11.02
CA ALA A 4 34.09 47.42 9.67
C ALA A 4 35.13 46.28 9.62
N LYS A 5 35.33 45.76 8.39
CA LYS A 5 36.58 45.33 7.70
C LYS A 5 37.61 44.43 8.42
N VAL A 6 37.79 43.18 7.94
CA VAL A 6 38.71 42.69 6.87
C VAL A 6 40.09 42.33 7.45
N GLU A 7 40.44 41.05 7.42
CA GLU A 7 41.65 40.51 6.78
C GLU A 7 41.65 38.98 6.81
N GLY A 8 42.23 38.37 5.77
CA GLY A 8 42.08 36.95 5.47
C GLY A 8 42.67 36.02 6.53
N GLY A 9 41.90 35.00 6.89
CA GLY A 9 42.36 33.88 7.69
C GLY A 9 41.85 32.60 7.07
N THR A 10 42.75 31.86 6.44
CA THR A 10 42.61 30.43 6.14
C THR A 10 41.89 29.72 7.28
N TYR A 11 40.76 29.08 7.01
CA TYR A 11 40.16 28.13 7.94
C TYR A 11 41.09 26.91 8.04
N ILE A 12 42.06 26.99 8.94
CA ILE A 12 42.77 25.84 9.48
C ILE A 12 41.75 25.16 10.38
N LEU A 13 41.19 24.06 9.89
CA LEU A 13 40.61 23.05 10.77
C LEU A 13 41.76 22.56 11.64
N GLU A 14 41.73 22.90 12.93
CA GLU A 14 42.54 22.24 13.94
C GLU A 14 42.16 20.75 13.93
N GLU A 15 42.87 19.98 13.10
CA GLU A 15 43.15 18.60 13.38
C GLU A 15 43.81 18.57 14.75
N LYS A 16 43.06 18.18 15.78
CA LYS A 16 43.65 17.55 16.95
C LYS A 16 44.31 16.26 16.49
N LEU A 17 45.53 16.39 16.00
CA LEU A 17 46.54 15.35 15.91
C LEU A 17 46.87 14.93 17.35
N GLU A 18 46.03 14.10 17.95
CA GLU A 18 46.52 13.14 18.92
C GLU A 18 47.29 12.09 18.13
N GLY A 19 48.54 12.43 17.83
CA GLY A 19 49.55 11.49 17.38
C GLY A 19 49.78 10.46 18.47
N THR A 20 49.01 9.38 18.45
CA THR A 20 49.41 8.13 19.08
C THR A 20 50.57 7.59 18.25
N ALA A 21 51.77 8.06 18.62
CA ALA A 21 53.02 7.47 18.18
C ALA A 21 52.90 5.95 18.40
N PHE A 22 52.95 5.20 17.30
CA PHE A 22 53.17 3.77 17.33
C PHE A 22 54.52 3.54 18.01
N GLY A 23 54.47 3.37 19.34
CA GLY A 23 55.60 2.94 20.14
C GLY A 23 56.03 1.58 19.62
N GLN A 24 57.23 1.50 19.06
CA GLN A 24 57.88 0.21 18.81
C GLN A 24 57.84 -0.60 20.13
N PRO A 25 57.46 -1.89 20.09
CA PRO A 25 57.54 -2.71 21.28
C PRO A 25 59.01 -2.75 21.73
N GLN A 26 59.29 -2.21 22.93
CA GLN A 26 60.63 -2.28 23.50
C GLN A 26 61.05 -3.76 23.58
N PRO A 27 62.29 -4.12 23.21
CA PRO A 27 62.73 -5.50 23.35
C PRO A 27 62.66 -5.90 24.83
N PRO A 28 62.16 -7.10 25.14
CA PRO A 28 62.04 -7.55 26.53
C PRO A 28 63.43 -7.57 27.17
N ARG A 29 63.54 -6.98 28.37
CA ARG A 29 64.77 -7.02 29.17
C ARG A 29 65.16 -8.49 29.39
N PRO A 30 66.43 -8.88 29.22
CA PRO A 30 66.86 -10.24 29.51
C PRO A 30 66.70 -10.49 31.01
N ALA A 31 65.64 -11.21 31.38
CA ALA A 31 65.48 -11.76 32.71
C ALA A 31 66.19 -13.12 32.73
N VAL A 32 67.18 -13.27 33.60
CA VAL A 32 67.77 -14.57 33.89
C VAL A 32 66.72 -15.39 34.62
N THR A 33 65.98 -16.20 33.88
CA THR A 33 65.17 -17.27 34.47
C THR A 33 66.14 -18.34 34.95
N GLN A 34 66.35 -18.42 36.27
CA GLN A 34 66.90 -19.63 36.86
C GLN A 34 65.97 -20.77 36.45
N ARG A 35 66.48 -21.68 35.61
CA ARG A 35 65.80 -22.93 35.32
C ARG A 35 65.92 -23.76 36.59
N PRO A 36 64.83 -24.04 37.33
CA PRO A 36 64.88 -25.11 38.31
C PRO A 36 65.21 -26.39 37.53
N GLU A 37 66.22 -27.12 37.97
CA GLU A 37 66.50 -28.45 37.44
C GLU A 37 65.25 -29.31 37.61
N VAL A 38 64.98 -30.13 36.59
CA VAL A 38 63.82 -31.02 36.55
C VAL A 38 63.94 -31.99 37.73
N LEU A 39 63.28 -31.67 38.84
CA LEU A 39 62.93 -32.64 39.87
C LEU A 39 61.75 -33.46 39.36
N ASP A 40 62.04 -34.34 38.39
CA ASP A 40 61.34 -35.62 38.34
C ASP A 40 61.38 -36.18 39.75
N ASP A 41 60.28 -36.75 40.22
CA ASP A 41 60.04 -37.25 41.57
C ASP A 41 61.16 -38.20 42.03
N PHE A 42 62.32 -37.62 42.43
CA PHE A 42 63.62 -38.29 42.41
C PHE A 42 63.58 -39.50 43.33
N ILE A 43 62.84 -39.35 44.43
CA ILE A 43 62.63 -40.37 45.44
C ILE A 43 61.77 -41.51 44.89
N ARG A 44 60.63 -41.22 44.24
CA ARG A 44 59.77 -42.27 43.68
C ARG A 44 60.44 -43.02 42.53
N ASN A 45 61.09 -42.29 41.63
CA ASN A 45 61.83 -42.87 40.50
C ASN A 45 63.08 -43.65 40.96
N ALA A 46 63.78 -43.20 41.99
CA ALA A 46 64.90 -43.94 42.58
C ALA A 46 64.43 -45.22 43.29
N LEU A 47 63.36 -45.15 44.09
CA LEU A 47 62.80 -46.30 44.79
C LEU A 47 62.25 -47.36 43.82
N LEU A 48 61.64 -46.94 42.71
CA LEU A 48 61.23 -47.84 41.62
C LEU A 48 62.44 -48.48 40.93
N LYS A 49 63.48 -47.70 40.60
CA LYS A 49 64.72 -48.24 39.99
C LYS A 49 65.45 -49.24 40.90
N LEU A 50 65.39 -49.05 42.21
CA LEU A 50 65.99 -49.94 43.21
C LEU A 50 65.09 -51.13 43.58
N GLY A 51 63.87 -51.21 43.02
CA GLY A 51 62.92 -52.32 43.25
C GLY A 51 62.28 -52.32 44.65
N MET A 52 62.37 -51.22 45.40
CA MET A 52 61.94 -51.15 46.79
C MET A 52 60.46 -50.73 46.90
N GLN A 53 59.56 -51.62 46.48
CA GLN A 53 58.12 -51.35 46.37
C GLN A 53 57.45 -51.09 47.74
N GLU A 54 57.80 -51.84 48.79
CA GLU A 54 57.19 -51.66 50.12
C GLU A 54 57.51 -50.29 50.75
N THR A 55 58.75 -49.80 50.56
CA THR A 55 59.16 -48.47 51.03
C THR A 55 58.54 -47.35 50.20
N LEU A 56 58.29 -47.59 48.91
CA LEU A 56 57.56 -46.66 48.06
C LEU A 56 56.10 -46.54 48.52
N ASP A 57 55.46 -47.67 48.85
CA ASP A 57 54.09 -47.68 49.36
C ASP A 57 53.97 -47.04 50.75
N ALA A 58 54.99 -47.21 51.60
CA ALA A 58 55.06 -46.52 52.90
C ALA A 58 55.24 -45.01 52.72
N PHE A 59 56.15 -44.60 51.84
CA PHE A 59 56.38 -43.20 51.49
C PHE A 59 55.13 -42.55 50.89
N GLN A 60 54.44 -43.21 49.97
CA GLN A 60 53.19 -42.70 49.40
C GLN A 60 52.09 -42.56 50.45
N ARG A 61 51.93 -43.55 51.33
CA ARG A 61 50.94 -43.49 52.42
C ARG A 61 51.23 -42.33 53.37
N GLU A 62 52.48 -42.10 53.75
CA GLU A 62 52.85 -40.95 54.58
C GLU A 62 52.68 -39.62 53.85
N TRP A 63 53.02 -39.57 52.56
CA TRP A 63 52.86 -38.37 51.73
C TRP A 63 51.38 -37.95 51.61
N TYR A 64 50.50 -38.89 51.27
CA TYR A 64 49.06 -38.62 51.20
C TYR A 64 48.46 -38.30 52.57
N ARG A 65 48.94 -38.93 53.65
CA ARG A 65 48.55 -38.60 55.02
C ARG A 65 48.92 -37.17 55.38
N LEU A 66 50.16 -36.74 55.12
CA LEU A 66 50.65 -35.39 55.40
C LEU A 66 49.97 -34.32 54.51
N SER A 67 49.64 -34.68 53.27
CA SER A 67 48.82 -33.85 52.37
C SER A 67 47.40 -33.68 52.91
N GLY A 68 46.77 -34.76 53.38
CA GLY A 68 45.42 -34.72 53.97
C GLY A 68 45.37 -33.98 55.32
N GLU A 69 46.45 -34.04 56.10
CA GLU A 69 46.61 -33.28 57.35
C GLU A 69 46.97 -31.80 57.13
N GLY A 70 47.16 -31.35 55.88
CA GLY A 70 47.45 -29.95 55.53
C GLY A 70 48.81 -29.43 56.01
N LYS A 71 49.74 -30.34 56.32
CA LYS A 71 51.09 -30.01 56.83
C LYS A 71 52.14 -29.80 55.74
N LEU A 72 51.78 -30.04 54.48
CA LEU A 72 52.61 -29.78 53.30
C LEU A 72 52.30 -28.38 52.77
N SER A 73 53.34 -27.63 52.36
CA SER A 73 53.15 -26.31 51.77
C SER A 73 52.60 -26.42 50.34
N ALA A 74 51.98 -25.37 49.80
CA ALA A 74 51.46 -25.38 48.41
C ALA A 74 52.55 -25.70 47.36
N LEU A 75 53.81 -25.36 47.65
CA LEU A 75 54.96 -25.69 46.82
C LEU A 75 55.32 -27.19 46.84
N ASP A 76 54.93 -27.92 47.88
CA ASP A 76 55.20 -29.36 48.02
C ASP A 76 54.12 -30.23 47.38
N VAL A 77 52.92 -29.66 47.12
CA VAL A 77 51.76 -30.40 46.58
C VAL A 77 51.57 -30.14 45.08
N ASP A 78 52.01 -28.99 44.58
CA ASP A 78 51.93 -28.70 43.15
C ASP A 78 52.79 -29.69 42.36
N PRO A 79 52.23 -30.41 41.37
CA PRO A 79 53.01 -31.28 40.52
C PRO A 79 54.06 -30.43 39.80
N VAL A 80 55.34 -30.75 40.01
CA VAL A 80 56.47 -30.10 39.34
C VAL A 80 56.17 -30.10 37.84
N PRO A 81 56.04 -28.93 37.18
CA PRO A 81 55.53 -28.86 35.82
C PRO A 81 56.43 -29.64 34.85
N ASP A 82 55.96 -30.83 34.49
CA ASP A 82 56.62 -31.66 33.50
C ASP A 82 56.66 -30.92 32.14
N ILE A 83 57.70 -31.15 31.34
CA ILE A 83 57.90 -30.44 30.05
C ILE A 83 56.66 -30.58 29.16
N TYR A 84 55.94 -31.70 29.28
CA TYR A 84 54.69 -31.98 28.59
C TYR A 84 53.53 -31.09 29.04
N VAL A 85 53.34 -30.90 30.34
CA VAL A 85 52.27 -30.04 30.89
C VAL A 85 52.52 -28.59 30.50
N ARG A 86 53.79 -28.15 30.54
CA ARG A 86 54.14 -26.79 30.12
C ARG A 86 53.92 -26.57 28.63
N ASN A 87 54.30 -27.54 27.79
CA ASN A 87 54.03 -27.48 26.35
C ASN A 87 52.54 -27.50 26.03
N GLN A 88 51.73 -28.24 26.79
CA GLN A 88 50.28 -28.23 26.63
C GLN A 88 49.67 -26.88 27.01
N GLN A 89 50.10 -26.27 28.12
CA GLN A 89 49.67 -24.92 28.50
C GLN A 89 50.03 -23.88 27.43
N LEU A 90 51.26 -23.93 26.90
CA LEU A 90 51.70 -23.02 25.84
C LEU A 90 50.91 -23.24 24.54
N ARG A 91 50.58 -24.48 24.18
CA ARG A 91 49.73 -24.78 23.02
C ARG A 91 48.32 -24.22 23.20
N ASN A 92 47.72 -24.39 24.39
CA ASN A 92 46.41 -23.85 24.69
C ASN A 92 46.41 -22.31 24.64
N GLN A 93 47.46 -21.66 25.15
CA GLN A 93 47.61 -20.21 25.05
C GLN A 93 47.76 -19.74 23.61
N LEU A 94 48.55 -20.43 22.78
CA LEU A 94 48.69 -20.12 21.36
C LEU A 94 47.36 -20.26 20.62
N GLN A 95 46.60 -21.32 20.90
CA GLN A 95 45.28 -21.51 20.30
C GLN A 95 44.29 -20.42 20.71
N ALA A 96 44.28 -20.03 22.00
CA ALA A 96 43.43 -18.94 22.46
C ALA A 96 43.78 -17.61 21.79
N LEU A 97 45.08 -17.27 21.71
CA LEU A 97 45.55 -16.05 21.05
C LEU A 97 45.27 -16.06 19.53
N GLN A 98 45.35 -17.22 18.87
CA GLN A 98 44.99 -17.36 17.47
C GLN A 98 43.50 -17.13 17.25
N ALA A 99 42.64 -17.72 18.09
CA ALA A 99 41.19 -17.53 18.01
C ALA A 99 40.79 -16.06 18.27
N GLU A 100 41.42 -15.39 19.23
CA GLU A 100 41.21 -13.95 19.47
C GLU A 100 41.66 -13.11 18.27
N ALA A 101 42.80 -13.44 17.66
CA ALA A 101 43.29 -12.73 16.48
C ALA A 101 42.35 -12.89 15.27
N GLU A 102 41.81 -14.09 15.04
CA GLU A 102 40.82 -14.36 13.99
C GLU A 102 39.53 -13.57 14.23
N GLN A 103 39.00 -13.59 15.46
CA GLN A 103 37.82 -12.78 15.81
C GLN A 103 38.04 -11.28 15.56
N MET A 104 39.21 -10.75 15.93
CA MET A 104 39.52 -9.34 15.70
C MET A 104 39.67 -9.01 14.21
N GLN A 105 40.16 -9.95 13.39
CA GLN A 105 40.18 -9.81 11.94
C GLN A 105 38.77 -9.80 11.35
N ASP A 106 37.89 -10.69 11.80
CA ASP A 106 36.50 -10.74 11.37
C ASP A 106 35.74 -9.46 11.70
N VAL A 107 35.91 -8.94 12.92
CA VAL A 107 35.33 -7.65 13.33
C VAL A 107 35.88 -6.51 12.45
N SER A 108 37.18 -6.52 12.13
CA SER A 108 37.79 -5.52 11.25
C SER A 108 37.23 -5.56 9.83
N THR A 109 37.05 -6.76 9.26
CA THR A 109 36.51 -6.92 7.91
C THR A 109 35.03 -6.54 7.84
N ALA A 110 34.25 -6.87 8.86
CA ALA A 110 32.87 -6.42 9.00
C ALA A 110 32.76 -4.89 9.15
N ALA A 111 33.65 -4.28 9.93
CA ALA A 111 33.72 -2.82 10.05
C ALA A 111 34.09 -2.14 8.71
N LYS A 112 35.01 -2.73 7.93
CA LYS A 112 35.36 -2.24 6.59
C LYS A 112 34.19 -2.34 5.61
N SER A 113 33.48 -3.46 5.58
CA SER A 113 32.36 -3.65 4.66
C SER A 113 31.18 -2.72 4.97
N THR A 114 30.88 -2.50 6.25
CA THR A 114 29.86 -1.53 6.68
C THR A 114 30.25 -0.10 6.31
N TRP A 115 31.53 0.27 6.46
CA TRP A 115 32.03 1.58 6.02
C TRP A 115 31.91 1.77 4.51
N ASP A 116 32.26 0.76 3.71
CA ASP A 116 32.12 0.80 2.25
C ASP A 116 30.66 0.95 1.82
N ARG A 117 29.72 0.31 2.54
CA ARG A 117 28.28 0.49 2.32
C ARG A 117 27.87 1.95 2.55
N TYR A 118 28.21 2.53 3.70
CA TYR A 118 27.87 3.92 4.00
C TYR A 118 28.52 4.91 3.03
N ARG A 119 29.73 4.63 2.57
CA ARG A 119 30.39 5.43 1.54
C ARG A 119 29.62 5.42 0.22
N LYS A 120 29.15 4.25 -0.24
CA LYS A 120 28.35 4.12 -1.47
C LYS A 120 27.01 4.85 -1.34
N GLU A 121 26.31 4.72 -0.22
CA GLU A 121 25.05 5.43 0.05
C GLU A 121 25.24 6.95 0.04
N ARG A 122 26.27 7.46 0.72
CA ARG A 122 26.62 8.89 0.71
C ARG A 122 26.87 9.40 -0.70
N ASP A 123 27.65 8.66 -1.49
CA ASP A 123 28.00 9.05 -2.86
C ASP A 123 26.76 8.99 -3.78
N PHE A 124 25.87 8.02 -3.57
CA PHE A 124 24.56 7.95 -4.24
C PHE A 124 23.69 9.17 -3.93
N HIS A 125 23.53 9.54 -2.65
CA HIS A 125 22.76 10.73 -2.26
C HIS A 125 23.34 12.02 -2.86
N ARG A 126 24.68 12.13 -2.90
CA ARG A 126 25.35 13.29 -3.51
C ARG A 126 25.11 13.37 -5.01
N MET A 127 25.14 12.24 -5.72
CA MET A 127 24.82 12.20 -7.16
C MET A 127 23.34 12.50 -7.42
N HIS A 128 22.43 11.93 -6.63
CA HIS A 128 21.00 12.17 -6.74
C HIS A 128 20.67 13.65 -6.52
N HIS A 129 21.23 14.27 -5.48
CA HIS A 129 21.05 15.71 -5.23
C HIS A 129 21.53 16.56 -6.43
N LYS A 130 22.69 16.24 -7.01
CA LYS A 130 23.18 16.94 -8.21
C LYS A 130 22.23 16.80 -9.40
N ARG A 131 21.67 15.60 -9.63
CA ARG A 131 20.69 15.36 -10.70
C ARG A 131 19.42 16.18 -10.48
N VAL A 132 18.89 16.19 -9.26
CA VAL A 132 17.69 16.99 -8.91
C VAL A 132 17.94 18.48 -9.14
N VAL A 133 19.12 18.99 -8.78
CA VAL A 133 19.48 20.39 -9.03
C VAL A 133 19.57 20.69 -10.53
N GLN A 134 20.07 19.77 -11.35
CA GLN A 134 20.12 19.93 -12.80
C GLN A 134 18.71 19.97 -13.41
N GLU A 135 17.84 19.02 -13.04
CA GLU A 135 16.45 19.00 -13.49
C GLU A 135 15.70 20.26 -13.05
N LYS A 136 15.88 20.70 -11.80
CA LYS A 136 15.32 21.97 -11.32
C LYS A 136 15.75 23.15 -12.19
N LYS A 137 17.04 23.24 -12.54
CA LYS A 137 17.55 24.32 -13.41
C LYS A 137 16.93 24.25 -14.82
N ARG A 138 16.77 23.05 -15.37
CA ARG A 138 16.11 22.82 -16.67
C ARG A 138 14.66 23.27 -16.64
N LEU A 139 13.88 22.82 -15.66
CA LEU A 139 12.48 23.20 -15.49
C LEU A 139 12.29 24.70 -15.27
N VAL A 140 13.19 25.35 -14.51
CA VAL A 140 13.16 26.81 -14.35
C VAL A 140 13.41 27.52 -15.68
N ALA A 141 14.30 27.00 -16.53
CA ALA A 141 14.54 27.56 -17.86
C ALA A 141 13.31 27.40 -18.77
N ASP A 142 12.68 26.22 -18.75
CA ASP A 142 11.48 25.95 -19.55
C ASP A 142 10.27 26.77 -19.08
N LEU A 143 10.08 26.95 -17.77
CA LEU A 143 9.06 27.84 -17.22
C LEU A 143 9.27 29.30 -17.65
N ARG A 144 10.52 29.78 -17.70
CA ARG A 144 10.83 31.13 -18.20
C ARG A 144 10.51 31.26 -19.69
N ARG A 145 10.82 30.26 -20.51
CA ARG A 145 10.46 30.23 -21.93
C ARG A 145 8.94 30.25 -22.11
N LEU A 146 8.23 29.41 -21.37
CA LEU A 146 6.77 29.35 -21.43
C LEU A 146 6.14 30.67 -21.01
N LYS A 147 6.65 31.30 -19.95
CA LYS A 147 6.22 32.62 -19.51
C LYS A 147 6.44 33.67 -20.60
N SER A 148 7.63 33.72 -21.21
CA SER A 148 7.88 34.65 -22.32
C SER A 148 6.96 34.42 -23.53
N HIS A 149 6.56 33.18 -23.77
CA HIS A 149 5.61 32.85 -24.83
C HIS A 149 4.18 33.31 -24.47
N CYS A 150 3.75 33.14 -23.22
CA CYS A 150 2.48 33.69 -22.73
C CYS A 150 2.44 35.21 -22.80
N ASP A 151 3.53 35.88 -22.35
CA ASP A 151 3.67 37.34 -22.40
C ASP A 151 3.59 37.85 -23.85
N SER A 152 4.04 37.06 -24.83
CA SER A 152 3.93 37.43 -26.26
C SER A 152 2.50 37.41 -26.81
N TYR A 153 1.59 36.60 -26.22
CA TYR A 153 0.19 36.55 -26.64
C TYR A 153 -0.68 37.62 -26.00
N GLU A 154 -0.28 38.16 -24.86
CA GLU A 154 -1.00 39.22 -24.15
C GLU A 154 -1.33 40.45 -25.02
N PRO A 155 -0.39 41.03 -25.80
CA PRO A 155 -0.73 42.12 -26.72
C PRO A 155 -1.67 41.68 -27.85
N MET A 156 -1.55 40.45 -28.34
CA MET A 156 -2.43 39.93 -29.40
C MET A 156 -3.87 39.77 -28.89
N LEU A 157 -4.04 39.26 -27.67
CA LEU A 157 -5.36 39.14 -27.03
C LEU A 157 -5.98 40.51 -26.77
N ASN A 158 -5.20 41.49 -26.32
CA ASN A 158 -5.67 42.86 -26.13
C ASN A 158 -6.08 43.51 -27.46
N MET A 159 -5.31 43.30 -28.53
CA MET A 159 -5.72 43.76 -29.87
C MET A 159 -7.01 43.08 -30.36
N MET A 160 -7.18 41.77 -30.14
CA MET A 160 -8.42 41.10 -30.54
C MET A 160 -9.62 41.53 -29.70
N ARG A 161 -9.43 41.77 -28.40
CA ARG A 161 -10.47 42.31 -27.50
C ARG A 161 -10.92 43.69 -27.96
N THR A 162 -10.00 44.60 -28.26
CA THR A 162 -10.35 45.95 -28.76
C THR A 162 -11.08 45.89 -30.09
N LYS A 163 -10.64 45.05 -31.04
CA LYS A 163 -11.35 44.81 -32.31
C LYS A 163 -12.76 44.26 -32.10
N TYR A 164 -12.94 43.36 -31.13
CA TYR A 164 -14.26 42.83 -30.79
C TYR A 164 -15.17 43.92 -30.18
N GLU A 165 -14.64 44.75 -29.30
CA GLU A 165 -15.38 45.88 -28.70
C GLU A 165 -15.80 46.91 -29.76
N THR A 166 -14.93 47.25 -30.73
CA THR A 166 -15.29 48.16 -31.82
C THR A 166 -16.36 47.55 -32.72
N ALA A 167 -16.21 46.28 -33.12
CA ALA A 167 -17.22 45.58 -33.92
C ALA A 167 -18.58 45.49 -33.21
N MET A 168 -18.59 45.31 -31.88
CA MET A 168 -19.82 45.32 -31.08
C MET A 168 -20.47 46.70 -31.05
N LYS A 169 -19.69 47.77 -30.90
CA LYS A 169 -20.18 49.16 -30.95
C LYS A 169 -20.77 49.47 -32.33
N GLU A 170 -20.09 49.11 -33.41
CA GLU A 170 -20.58 49.28 -34.78
C GLU A 170 -21.89 48.51 -35.01
N LYS A 171 -21.95 47.24 -34.58
CA LYS A 171 -23.19 46.44 -34.65
C LYS A 171 -24.34 47.07 -33.87
N MET A 172 -24.07 47.66 -32.71
CA MET A 172 -25.07 48.36 -31.90
C MET A 172 -25.57 49.62 -32.61
N MET A 173 -24.67 50.41 -33.21
CA MET A 173 -25.03 51.59 -34.00
C MET A 173 -25.88 51.22 -35.21
N LEU A 174 -25.50 50.18 -35.96
CA LEU A 174 -26.28 49.67 -37.09
C LEU A 174 -27.65 49.15 -36.67
N ARG A 175 -27.78 48.53 -35.49
CA ARG A 175 -29.08 48.14 -34.94
C ARG A 175 -29.96 49.36 -34.64
N LEU A 176 -29.41 50.39 -34.01
CA LEU A 176 -30.14 51.63 -33.73
C LEU A 176 -30.58 52.33 -35.02
N GLU A 177 -29.71 52.38 -36.03
CA GLU A 177 -30.04 52.92 -37.35
C GLU A 177 -31.11 52.09 -38.05
N ARG A 178 -30.99 50.75 -38.00
CA ARG A 178 -32.01 49.83 -38.52
C ARG A 178 -33.35 50.06 -37.83
N ASP A 179 -33.37 50.19 -36.51
CA ASP A 179 -34.60 50.38 -35.75
C ASP A 179 -35.20 51.77 -36.02
N ARG A 180 -34.37 52.79 -36.24
CA ARG A 180 -34.82 54.13 -36.67
C ARG A 180 -35.40 54.10 -38.08
N LEU A 181 -34.78 53.38 -39.01
CA LEU A 181 -35.30 53.18 -40.36
C LEU A 181 -36.57 52.33 -40.33
N ALA A 182 -36.62 51.28 -39.53
CA ALA A 182 -37.81 50.46 -39.33
C ALA A 182 -38.95 51.27 -38.73
N ALA A 183 -38.69 52.19 -37.80
CA ALA A 183 -39.70 53.12 -37.29
C ALA A 183 -40.20 54.09 -38.36
N LYS A 184 -39.33 54.56 -39.26
CA LYS A 184 -39.75 55.37 -40.42
C LYS A 184 -40.56 54.55 -41.42
N VAL A 185 -40.13 53.34 -41.71
CA VAL A 185 -40.85 52.40 -42.59
C VAL A 185 -42.19 52.06 -41.97
N ALA A 186 -42.27 51.76 -40.68
CA ALA A 186 -43.52 51.53 -39.96
C ALA A 186 -44.43 52.76 -39.97
N ALA A 187 -43.89 53.98 -39.85
CA ALA A 187 -44.68 55.20 -39.97
C ALA A 187 -45.19 55.42 -41.42
N PHE A 188 -44.37 55.10 -42.44
CA PHE A 188 -44.81 55.14 -43.84
C PHE A 188 -45.79 54.01 -44.18
N GLU A 189 -45.60 52.83 -43.60
CA GLU A 189 -46.53 51.70 -43.68
C GLU A 189 -47.81 52.04 -42.96
N GLU A 190 -47.81 52.73 -41.82
CA GLU A 190 -49.02 53.23 -41.16
C GLU A 190 -49.71 54.31 -42.00
N GLN A 191 -48.97 55.18 -42.69
CA GLN A 191 -49.55 56.11 -43.66
C GLN A 191 -50.15 55.37 -44.86
N MET A 192 -49.43 54.40 -45.42
CA MET A 192 -49.93 53.52 -46.47
C MET A 192 -51.10 52.68 -46.00
N LYS A 193 -51.12 52.25 -44.74
CA LYS A 193 -52.16 51.46 -44.12
C LYS A 193 -53.33 52.32 -43.65
N GLN A 194 -53.17 53.61 -43.43
CA GLN A 194 -54.28 54.56 -43.32
C GLN A 194 -54.91 54.79 -44.71
N LEU A 195 -54.09 54.84 -45.76
CA LEU A 195 -54.55 54.86 -47.16
C LEU A 195 -55.17 53.53 -47.61
N GLU A 196 -54.66 52.40 -47.12
CA GLU A 196 -55.15 51.05 -47.42
C GLU A 196 -56.25 50.62 -46.44
N ALA A 197 -56.34 51.11 -45.21
CA ALA A 197 -57.48 50.89 -44.29
C ALA A 197 -58.65 51.83 -44.62
N ALA A 198 -58.39 52.93 -45.31
CA ALA A 198 -59.43 53.59 -46.11
C ALA A 198 -59.92 52.70 -47.28
N ARG A 199 -59.19 51.63 -47.62
CA ARG A 199 -59.48 50.69 -48.71
C ARG A 199 -59.84 49.26 -48.25
N ALA A 200 -59.57 48.88 -47.02
CA ALA A 200 -59.70 47.52 -46.53
C ALA A 200 -59.90 47.51 -45.01
N SER A 201 -61.15 47.67 -44.60
CA SER A 201 -61.65 46.96 -43.42
C SER A 201 -61.65 45.47 -43.76
N ASP A 202 -60.80 44.66 -43.12
CA ASP A 202 -61.25 43.40 -42.54
C ASP A 202 -60.15 42.60 -41.81
N THR A 203 -60.48 42.29 -40.55
CA THR A 203 -60.10 41.12 -39.74
C THR A 203 -58.72 41.02 -39.05
N ALA A 204 -58.82 40.73 -37.74
CA ALA A 204 -57.77 40.45 -36.75
C ALA A 204 -57.49 38.93 -36.64
N SER A 205 -56.32 38.44 -36.20
CA SER A 205 -55.94 38.16 -34.79
C SER A 205 -54.72 37.17 -34.73
N PRO A 206 -54.07 36.90 -33.56
CA PRO A 206 -52.68 36.37 -33.43
C PRO A 206 -52.56 34.95 -32.79
N PRO A 207 -51.34 34.38 -32.60
CA PRO A 207 -51.16 33.33 -31.57
C PRO A 207 -49.92 33.43 -30.64
N ALA A 208 -50.20 33.21 -29.35
CA ALA A 208 -49.69 32.22 -28.39
C ALA A 208 -48.18 31.94 -28.11
N ALA A 209 -47.85 32.15 -26.82
CA ALA A 209 -47.31 31.20 -25.82
C ALA A 209 -45.87 30.63 -25.89
N ALA A 210 -45.12 30.92 -24.81
CA ALA A 210 -43.78 30.44 -24.48
C ALA A 210 -43.79 29.07 -23.74
N THR A 211 -42.77 28.25 -24.02
CA THR A 211 -42.51 26.92 -23.46
C THR A 211 -41.67 26.94 -22.17
N LYS A 212 -42.00 26.03 -21.25
CA LYS A 212 -41.37 25.81 -19.93
C LYS A 212 -39.97 25.20 -20.02
N ARG A 213 -39.04 25.68 -19.17
CA ARG A 213 -37.67 25.17 -18.95
C ARG A 213 -37.67 23.83 -18.20
N GLY A 214 -36.87 22.87 -18.69
CA GLY A 214 -36.56 21.59 -18.05
C GLY A 214 -35.62 21.70 -16.84
N ALA A 215 -35.78 20.77 -15.90
CA ALA A 215 -35.07 20.67 -14.64
C ALA A 215 -33.59 20.23 -14.83
N ARG A 216 -32.67 20.88 -14.10
CA ARG A 216 -31.26 20.51 -14.01
C ARG A 216 -31.08 19.38 -12.98
N SER A 217 -30.61 18.22 -13.45
CA SER A 217 -30.07 17.16 -12.58
C SER A 217 -28.81 17.67 -11.87
N SER A 218 -28.72 17.49 -10.54
CA SER A 218 -27.65 18.02 -9.69
C SER A 218 -26.52 17.00 -9.45
N SER A 219 -25.29 17.37 -9.77
CA SER A 219 -24.04 16.59 -9.59
C SER A 219 -23.50 16.53 -8.14
N ARG A 220 -24.39 16.59 -7.15
CA ARG A 220 -23.99 16.66 -5.73
C ARG A 220 -23.91 15.24 -5.14
N LEU A 221 -22.85 14.98 -4.36
CA LEU A 221 -22.77 13.75 -3.55
C LEU A 221 -23.96 13.74 -2.58
N PRO A 222 -24.63 12.58 -2.35
CA PRO A 222 -25.73 12.48 -1.41
C PRO A 222 -25.30 12.89 0.00
N ASP A 223 -26.22 13.44 0.78
CA ASP A 223 -25.96 13.63 2.21
C ASP A 223 -25.92 12.27 2.92
N SER A 224 -25.04 12.13 3.92
CA SER A 224 -24.81 10.89 4.65
C SER A 224 -26.12 10.39 5.26
N CYS A 225 -26.51 9.16 4.95
CA CYS A 225 -27.72 8.54 5.48
C CYS A 225 -27.38 7.70 6.72
N ILE A 226 -28.28 7.64 7.71
CA ILE A 226 -28.08 6.78 8.89
C ILE A 226 -28.11 5.32 8.42
N ASN A 227 -27.05 4.55 8.74
CA ASN A 227 -26.92 3.16 8.31
C ASN A 227 -28.07 2.29 8.86
N PRO A 228 -28.90 1.67 8.01
CA PRO A 228 -30.02 0.83 8.44
C PRO A 228 -29.61 -0.42 9.24
N TYR A 229 -28.33 -0.81 9.16
CA TYR A 229 -27.77 -1.98 9.81
C TYR A 229 -27.05 -1.65 11.12
N HIS A 230 -26.96 -0.37 11.51
CA HIS A 230 -26.33 0.01 12.79
C HIS A 230 -27.14 -0.46 14.00
N SER A 231 -28.46 -0.64 13.84
CA SER A 231 -29.39 -1.00 14.92
C SER A 231 -30.12 -2.34 14.71
N ARG A 232 -29.79 -3.10 13.67
CA ARG A 232 -30.41 -4.41 13.43
C ARG A 232 -29.61 -5.51 14.14
N PRO A 233 -30.26 -6.41 14.91
CA PRO A 233 -29.57 -7.62 15.36
C PRO A 233 -29.14 -8.44 14.14
N ALA A 234 -27.92 -8.97 14.20
CA ALA A 234 -27.37 -9.83 13.17
C ALA A 234 -28.37 -10.96 12.86
N THR A 235 -28.98 -10.96 11.67
CA THR A 235 -29.63 -12.17 11.16
C THR A 235 -28.53 -13.23 11.06
N GLU A 236 -28.59 -14.22 11.95
CA GLU A 236 -27.63 -15.30 12.01
C GLU A 236 -27.65 -16.05 10.69
N ALA A 237 -26.52 -16.01 9.96
CA ALA A 237 -26.30 -16.96 8.89
C ALA A 237 -26.20 -18.36 9.53
N PRO A 238 -27.07 -19.32 9.16
CA PRO A 238 -27.07 -20.65 9.74
C PRO A 238 -25.99 -21.49 9.06
N MET A 239 -24.71 -21.14 9.22
CA MET A 239 -23.62 -21.95 8.68
C MET A 239 -22.53 -22.13 9.72
N GLU A 240 -22.64 -23.24 10.44
CA GLU A 240 -21.66 -23.67 11.44
C GLU A 240 -20.50 -24.46 10.84
N ARG A 241 -20.61 -24.90 9.57
CA ARG A 241 -19.57 -25.63 8.85
C ARG A 241 -19.56 -25.21 7.39
N TRP A 242 -18.40 -24.81 6.91
CA TRP A 242 -18.16 -24.49 5.51
C TRP A 242 -17.75 -25.74 4.74
N GLY A 243 -18.56 -26.20 3.80
CA GLY A 243 -18.23 -27.29 2.88
C GLY A 243 -18.00 -26.78 1.47
N LEU A 244 -17.08 -27.41 0.73
CA LEU A 244 -16.95 -27.17 -0.70
C LEU A 244 -18.19 -27.72 -1.42
N SER A 245 -19.02 -26.85 -1.97
CA SER A 245 -20.25 -27.23 -2.67
C SER A 245 -19.97 -27.58 -4.12
N LYS A 246 -19.40 -26.62 -4.86
CA LYS A 246 -19.14 -26.72 -6.30
C LYS A 246 -17.85 -26.00 -6.68
N THR A 247 -17.20 -26.52 -7.70
CA THR A 247 -16.04 -25.92 -8.35
C THR A 247 -16.37 -25.72 -9.83
N PHE A 248 -16.11 -24.52 -10.33
CA PHE A 248 -16.33 -24.15 -11.73
C PHE A 248 -15.03 -23.62 -12.30
N GLN A 249 -14.67 -24.06 -13.50
CA GLN A 249 -13.56 -23.46 -14.23
C GLN A 249 -14.06 -22.23 -14.96
N ALA A 250 -13.72 -21.05 -14.46
CA ALA A 250 -14.29 -19.80 -14.96
C ALA A 250 -13.47 -19.21 -16.11
N HIS A 251 -12.14 -19.25 -15.98
CA HIS A 251 -11.24 -18.63 -16.93
C HIS A 251 -10.09 -19.57 -17.32
N ASN A 252 -9.28 -19.13 -18.28
CA ASN A 252 -8.06 -19.84 -18.68
C ASN A 252 -6.84 -19.35 -17.87
N ALA A 253 -6.94 -18.18 -17.24
CA ALA A 253 -5.92 -17.55 -16.42
C ALA A 253 -6.45 -17.31 -15.00
N ALA A 254 -5.59 -16.80 -14.11
CA ALA A 254 -5.93 -16.52 -12.72
C ALA A 254 -7.16 -15.59 -12.61
N ILE A 255 -7.97 -15.82 -11.57
CA ILE A 255 -9.10 -14.95 -11.23
C ILE A 255 -8.63 -13.94 -10.20
N SER A 256 -8.56 -12.68 -10.59
CA SER A 256 -7.96 -11.61 -9.78
C SER A 256 -8.98 -11.02 -8.81
N ALA A 257 -10.25 -10.91 -9.22
CA ALA A 257 -11.32 -10.40 -8.36
C ALA A 257 -12.70 -11.01 -8.65
N ILE A 258 -13.55 -10.97 -7.62
CA ILE A 258 -14.93 -11.45 -7.65
C ILE A 258 -15.84 -10.40 -7.05
N ALA A 259 -17.01 -10.20 -7.65
CA ALA A 259 -18.10 -9.42 -7.08
C ALA A 259 -19.43 -10.20 -7.14
N VAL A 260 -20.26 -10.08 -6.10
CA VAL A 260 -21.61 -10.66 -6.06
C VAL A 260 -22.63 -9.57 -6.43
N HIS A 261 -23.62 -9.94 -7.22
CA HIS A 261 -24.70 -9.02 -7.59
C HIS A 261 -25.60 -8.70 -6.38
N PRO A 262 -26.02 -7.44 -6.15
CA PRO A 262 -26.72 -7.03 -4.92
C PRO A 262 -28.07 -7.72 -4.65
N SER A 263 -28.80 -8.12 -5.69
CA SER A 263 -30.17 -8.64 -5.57
C SER A 263 -30.43 -10.01 -6.19
N ARG A 264 -29.49 -10.53 -6.98
CA ARG A 264 -29.65 -11.76 -7.77
C ARG A 264 -28.49 -12.70 -7.44
N PRO A 265 -28.68 -14.03 -7.46
CA PRO A 265 -27.61 -14.99 -7.21
C PRO A 265 -26.69 -15.09 -8.43
N VAL A 266 -25.98 -14.00 -8.72
CA VAL A 266 -25.12 -13.84 -9.89
C VAL A 266 -23.77 -13.34 -9.40
N VAL A 267 -22.70 -13.86 -9.99
CA VAL A 267 -21.33 -13.50 -9.64
C VAL A 267 -20.58 -13.06 -10.88
N ALA A 268 -19.86 -11.95 -10.78
CA ALA A 268 -18.93 -11.52 -11.80
C ALA A 268 -17.50 -11.85 -11.39
N THR A 269 -16.72 -12.39 -12.33
CA THR A 269 -15.32 -12.74 -12.20
C THR A 269 -14.49 -11.88 -13.14
N ALA A 270 -13.38 -11.36 -12.65
CA ALA A 270 -12.36 -10.69 -13.44
C ALA A 270 -11.09 -11.56 -13.47
N SER A 271 -10.44 -11.62 -14.63
CA SER A 271 -9.29 -12.50 -14.84
C SER A 271 -8.17 -11.81 -15.60
N ASP A 272 -6.98 -12.39 -15.50
CA ASP A 272 -5.80 -11.98 -16.24
C ASP A 272 -5.91 -12.22 -17.76
N ASP A 273 -6.92 -12.97 -18.21
CA ASP A 273 -7.24 -13.13 -19.64
C ASP A 273 -7.86 -11.88 -20.29
N CYS A 274 -7.81 -10.73 -19.60
CA CYS A 274 -8.34 -9.42 -20.02
C CYS A 274 -9.88 -9.40 -20.18
N SER A 275 -10.57 -10.46 -19.74
CA SER A 275 -12.02 -10.59 -19.84
C SER A 275 -12.66 -10.65 -18.45
N TRP A 276 -13.90 -10.16 -18.36
CA TRP A 276 -14.75 -10.45 -17.23
C TRP A 276 -15.93 -11.31 -17.67
N LYS A 277 -16.35 -12.21 -16.78
CA LYS A 277 -17.44 -13.15 -17.01
C LYS A 277 -18.45 -13.07 -15.87
N MET A 278 -19.69 -13.39 -16.16
CA MET A 278 -20.79 -13.36 -15.21
C MET A 278 -21.50 -14.71 -15.18
N TRP A 279 -21.68 -15.25 -13.99
CA TRP A 279 -22.14 -16.62 -13.74
C TRP A 279 -23.42 -16.62 -12.92
N GLY A 280 -24.39 -17.42 -13.32
CA GLY A 280 -25.60 -17.69 -12.55
C GLY A 280 -25.36 -18.79 -11.52
N LEU A 281 -25.62 -18.51 -10.25
CA LEU A 281 -25.50 -19.49 -9.16
C LEU A 281 -26.86 -20.03 -8.73
N PRO A 282 -26.94 -21.29 -8.27
CA PRO A 282 -25.84 -22.24 -8.03
C PRO A 282 -25.47 -23.11 -9.25
N GLY A 283 -26.05 -22.87 -10.42
CA GLY A 283 -25.87 -23.69 -11.63
C GLY A 283 -24.47 -23.60 -12.26
N GLY A 284 -23.81 -22.45 -12.14
CA GLY A 284 -22.54 -22.16 -12.83
C GLY A 284 -22.73 -21.85 -14.31
N GLU A 285 -23.91 -21.39 -14.72
CA GLU A 285 -24.20 -21.05 -16.11
C GLU A 285 -23.56 -19.71 -16.46
N LEU A 286 -22.81 -19.66 -17.58
CA LEU A 286 -22.25 -18.41 -18.10
C LEU A 286 -23.38 -17.55 -18.68
N LEU A 287 -23.64 -16.40 -18.07
CA LEU A 287 -24.68 -15.46 -18.49
C LEU A 287 -24.16 -14.45 -19.49
N MET A 288 -22.97 -13.89 -19.22
CA MET A 288 -22.38 -12.83 -20.03
C MET A 288 -20.86 -12.88 -19.91
N SER A 289 -20.18 -12.49 -20.99
CA SER A 289 -18.75 -12.27 -21.01
C SER A 289 -18.48 -11.01 -21.83
N ALA A 290 -17.54 -10.19 -21.40
CA ALA A 290 -17.08 -9.08 -22.22
C ALA A 290 -15.57 -8.94 -22.18
N GLU A 291 -15.05 -8.53 -23.34
CA GLU A 291 -13.65 -8.24 -23.59
C GLU A 291 -13.54 -6.78 -24.04
N GLY A 292 -12.40 -6.17 -23.78
CA GLY A 292 -12.13 -4.81 -24.25
C GLY A 292 -11.02 -4.08 -23.51
N HIS A 293 -10.52 -4.62 -22.40
CA HIS A 293 -9.28 -4.13 -21.80
C HIS A 293 -8.08 -4.60 -22.60
N ALA A 294 -7.01 -3.80 -22.58
CA ALA A 294 -5.78 -4.13 -23.30
C ALA A 294 -4.82 -5.01 -22.48
N ASP A 295 -5.05 -5.11 -21.17
CA ASP A 295 -4.21 -5.83 -20.22
C ASP A 295 -5.09 -6.49 -19.13
N TRP A 296 -4.46 -7.25 -18.24
CA TRP A 296 -5.15 -8.02 -17.19
C TRP A 296 -6.06 -7.15 -16.31
N LEU A 297 -7.12 -7.77 -15.80
CA LEU A 297 -8.09 -7.13 -14.91
C LEU A 297 -7.73 -7.39 -13.46
N SER A 298 -7.63 -6.33 -12.66
CA SER A 298 -7.27 -6.45 -11.25
C SER A 298 -8.49 -6.53 -10.33
N SER A 299 -9.58 -5.85 -10.70
CA SER A 299 -10.72 -5.61 -9.80
C SER A 299 -12.03 -5.44 -10.55
N ILE A 300 -13.11 -5.81 -9.86
CA ILE A 300 -14.47 -5.78 -10.37
C ILE A 300 -15.43 -5.40 -9.25
N ALA A 301 -16.39 -4.53 -9.54
CA ALA A 301 -17.41 -4.11 -8.57
C ALA A 301 -18.76 -3.88 -9.25
N PHE A 302 -19.84 -4.33 -8.61
CA PHE A 302 -21.20 -4.04 -9.03
C PHE A 302 -21.68 -2.69 -8.49
N ALA A 303 -22.48 -1.98 -9.29
CA ALA A 303 -23.26 -0.87 -8.78
C ALA A 303 -24.35 -1.36 -7.80
N PRO A 304 -24.76 -0.56 -6.81
CA PRO A 304 -25.82 -0.94 -5.86
C PRO A 304 -27.15 -1.33 -6.50
N SER A 305 -27.54 -0.69 -7.61
CA SER A 305 -28.74 -1.12 -8.36
C SER A 305 -28.57 -2.45 -9.07
N GLY A 306 -27.33 -2.89 -9.30
CA GLY A 306 -26.99 -4.06 -10.08
C GLY A 306 -27.10 -3.87 -11.60
N ALA A 307 -27.37 -2.65 -12.08
CA ALA A 307 -27.49 -2.37 -13.52
C ALA A 307 -26.12 -2.19 -14.21
N GLN A 308 -25.08 -1.84 -13.45
CA GLN A 308 -23.75 -1.53 -13.98
C GLN A 308 -22.66 -2.33 -13.26
N LEU A 309 -21.53 -2.44 -13.94
CA LEU A 309 -20.32 -3.10 -13.47
C LEU A 309 -19.11 -2.22 -13.79
N ALA A 310 -18.21 -2.05 -12.83
CA ALA A 310 -16.95 -1.36 -13.04
C ALA A 310 -15.82 -2.37 -13.00
N THR A 311 -14.88 -2.24 -13.94
CA THR A 311 -13.67 -3.06 -14.03
C THR A 311 -12.44 -2.16 -14.01
N GLY A 312 -11.46 -2.52 -13.20
CA GLY A 312 -10.13 -1.91 -13.17
C GLY A 312 -9.11 -2.82 -13.85
N SER A 313 -8.21 -2.23 -14.64
CA SER A 313 -7.20 -2.96 -15.40
C SER A 313 -5.81 -2.35 -15.24
N ALA A 314 -4.80 -3.17 -15.52
CA ALA A 314 -3.41 -2.75 -15.66
C ALA A 314 -3.17 -1.79 -16.84
N ASP A 315 -4.10 -1.71 -17.80
CA ASP A 315 -4.08 -0.74 -18.90
C ASP A 315 -4.31 0.73 -18.47
N CYS A 316 -4.29 0.99 -17.16
CA CYS A 316 -4.51 2.29 -16.53
C CYS A 316 -5.93 2.84 -16.72
N SER A 317 -6.88 2.03 -17.19
CA SER A 317 -8.27 2.42 -17.40
C SER A 317 -9.23 1.74 -16.44
N VAL A 318 -10.29 2.48 -16.07
CA VAL A 318 -11.48 1.93 -15.43
C VAL A 318 -12.60 1.98 -16.43
N LYS A 319 -13.23 0.84 -16.72
CA LYS A 319 -14.36 0.76 -17.64
C LYS A 319 -15.64 0.49 -16.89
N ILE A 320 -16.70 1.16 -17.31
CA ILE A 320 -18.05 0.99 -16.79
C ILE A 320 -18.87 0.30 -17.85
N TRP A 321 -19.43 -0.84 -17.49
CA TRP A 321 -20.26 -1.69 -18.33
C TRP A 321 -21.70 -1.58 -17.85
N ASP A 322 -22.62 -1.49 -18.79
CA ASP A 322 -24.06 -1.52 -18.53
C ASP A 322 -24.64 -2.81 -19.08
N PHE A 323 -25.41 -3.52 -18.26
CA PHE A 323 -26.02 -4.79 -18.64
C PHE A 323 -27.17 -4.63 -19.61
N ALA A 324 -27.88 -3.49 -19.59
CA ALA A 324 -28.99 -3.25 -20.49
C ALA A 324 -28.52 -3.11 -21.95
N THR A 325 -27.39 -2.44 -22.16
CA THR A 325 -26.80 -2.23 -23.48
C THR A 325 -25.72 -3.26 -23.84
N SER A 326 -25.25 -4.05 -22.86
CA SER A 326 -24.12 -5.00 -22.99
C SER A 326 -22.87 -4.36 -23.61
N ARG A 327 -22.65 -3.07 -23.34
CA ARG A 327 -21.55 -2.27 -23.90
C ARG A 327 -20.82 -1.51 -22.80
N CYS A 328 -19.57 -1.16 -23.09
CA CYS A 328 -18.79 -0.22 -22.29
C CYS A 328 -19.39 1.19 -22.44
N MET A 329 -20.03 1.70 -21.40
CA MET A 329 -20.63 3.04 -21.38
C MET A 329 -19.58 4.14 -21.28
N ALA A 330 -18.56 3.93 -20.43
CA ALA A 330 -17.53 4.92 -20.18
C ALA A 330 -16.17 4.23 -19.96
N SER A 331 -15.13 4.85 -20.49
CA SER A 331 -13.73 4.46 -20.26
C SER A 331 -13.02 5.63 -19.60
N LEU A 332 -12.57 5.43 -18.37
CA LEU A 332 -11.97 6.44 -17.51
C LEU A 332 -10.46 6.19 -17.46
N SER A 333 -9.69 6.96 -18.23
CA SER A 333 -8.25 6.74 -18.44
C SER A 333 -7.40 7.91 -17.92
N GLU A 334 -7.63 8.34 -16.67
CA GLU A 334 -6.80 9.38 -16.05
C GLU A 334 -5.74 8.86 -15.07
N HIS A 335 -5.73 7.56 -14.77
CA HIS A 335 -4.65 6.98 -13.99
C HIS A 335 -3.38 6.89 -14.85
N SER A 336 -2.22 7.05 -14.21
CA SER A 336 -0.94 7.00 -14.89
C SER A 336 -0.27 5.63 -14.89
N GLN A 337 -0.76 4.74 -14.01
CA GLN A 337 -0.28 3.37 -13.85
C GLN A 337 -1.46 2.41 -13.64
N ALA A 338 -1.16 1.12 -13.52
CA ALA A 338 -2.13 0.05 -13.30
C ALA A 338 -3.12 0.40 -12.18
N VAL A 339 -4.40 0.13 -12.42
CA VAL A 339 -5.46 0.22 -11.41
C VAL A 339 -5.47 -1.10 -10.66
N TRP A 340 -5.50 -1.07 -9.33
CA TRP A 340 -5.54 -2.27 -8.49
C TRP A 340 -6.93 -2.60 -8.00
N GLY A 341 -7.70 -1.59 -7.58
CA GLY A 341 -9.01 -1.76 -6.95
C GLY A 341 -10.04 -0.77 -7.49
N VAL A 342 -11.29 -1.22 -7.57
CA VAL A 342 -12.44 -0.38 -7.91
C VAL A 342 -13.59 -0.71 -6.96
N ALA A 343 -14.29 0.32 -6.48
CA ALA A 343 -15.46 0.17 -5.63
C ALA A 343 -16.55 1.18 -6.01
N TYR A 344 -17.81 0.77 -5.91
CA TYR A 344 -18.96 1.68 -6.04
C TYR A 344 -19.37 2.23 -4.68
N HIS A 345 -20.00 3.41 -4.70
CA HIS A 345 -20.67 3.95 -3.53
C HIS A 345 -21.95 3.15 -3.21
N ASP A 346 -22.23 2.84 -1.95
CA ASP A 346 -23.31 1.91 -1.57
C ASP A 346 -24.74 2.40 -1.82
N VAL A 347 -24.95 3.72 -1.86
CA VAL A 347 -26.31 4.31 -1.95
C VAL A 347 -26.64 4.75 -3.37
N THR A 348 -25.63 5.10 -4.17
CA THR A 348 -25.83 5.71 -5.49
C THR A 348 -24.91 5.11 -6.54
N ASP A 349 -25.49 4.83 -7.70
CA ASP A 349 -24.74 4.29 -8.85
C ASP A 349 -23.91 5.35 -9.58
N ASN A 350 -23.93 6.60 -9.13
CA ASN A 350 -23.31 7.71 -9.84
C ASN A 350 -21.83 7.90 -9.47
N PHE A 351 -21.37 7.28 -8.38
CA PHE A 351 -20.02 7.47 -7.87
C PHE A 351 -19.29 6.14 -7.75
N ALA A 352 -18.07 6.13 -8.26
CA ALA A 352 -17.13 5.03 -8.11
C ALA A 352 -15.79 5.57 -7.67
N VAL A 353 -14.98 4.73 -7.05
CA VAL A 353 -13.61 5.04 -6.66
C VAL A 353 -12.70 3.98 -7.22
N SER A 354 -11.54 4.41 -7.69
CA SER A 354 -10.47 3.51 -8.08
C SER A 354 -9.18 3.84 -7.34
N CYS A 355 -8.34 2.84 -7.17
CA CYS A 355 -7.00 2.99 -6.63
C CYS A 355 -5.95 2.42 -7.59
N SER A 356 -4.78 3.03 -7.63
CA SER A 356 -3.76 2.72 -8.62
C SER A 356 -2.37 2.63 -7.98
N MET A 357 -1.47 1.99 -8.73
CA MET A 357 -0.04 1.98 -8.47
C MET A 357 0.59 3.38 -8.51
N ASP A 358 -0.09 4.37 -9.09
CA ASP A 358 0.34 5.78 -9.14
C ASP A 358 0.30 6.54 -7.79
N HIS A 359 0.13 5.83 -6.68
CA HIS A 359 0.02 6.34 -5.30
C HIS A 359 -1.24 7.18 -5.06
N THR A 360 -2.20 7.17 -5.99
CA THR A 360 -3.45 7.93 -5.86
C THR A 360 -4.68 7.03 -5.88
N ALA A 361 -5.71 7.50 -5.20
CA ALA A 361 -7.07 7.03 -5.39
C ALA A 361 -7.89 8.15 -6.03
N LYS A 362 -8.74 7.82 -7.01
CA LYS A 362 -9.58 8.79 -7.73
C LYS A 362 -11.05 8.51 -7.47
N VAL A 363 -11.80 9.57 -7.18
CA VAL A 363 -13.26 9.56 -7.07
C VAL A 363 -13.84 9.99 -8.41
N TRP A 364 -14.65 9.14 -9.01
CA TRP A 364 -15.26 9.34 -10.32
C TRP A 364 -16.72 9.72 -10.18
N ASP A 365 -17.13 10.73 -10.95
CA ASP A 365 -18.54 11.01 -11.22
C ASP A 365 -18.90 10.35 -12.55
N LEU A 366 -19.71 9.30 -12.49
CA LEU A 366 -20.07 8.46 -13.63
C LEU A 366 -21.08 9.13 -14.56
N LEU A 367 -21.89 10.07 -14.07
CA LEU A 367 -22.79 10.85 -14.91
C LEU A 367 -22.01 11.81 -15.82
N ALA A 368 -20.93 12.39 -15.28
CA ALA A 368 -20.06 13.29 -16.01
C ALA A 368 -18.89 12.58 -16.71
N ALA A 369 -18.65 11.30 -16.39
CA ALA A 369 -17.47 10.52 -16.77
C ALA A 369 -16.15 11.27 -16.50
N LYS A 370 -16.05 11.95 -15.35
CA LYS A 370 -14.90 12.78 -14.98
C LYS A 370 -14.39 12.45 -13.58
N CYS A 371 -13.09 12.61 -13.37
CA CYS A 371 -12.50 12.58 -12.05
C CYS A 371 -12.94 13.82 -11.26
N LYS A 372 -13.62 13.61 -10.15
CA LYS A 372 -14.08 14.67 -9.25
C LYS A 372 -13.01 15.06 -8.24
N HIS A 373 -12.38 14.06 -7.61
CA HIS A 373 -11.30 14.26 -6.64
C HIS A 373 -10.18 13.26 -6.88
N THR A 374 -8.94 13.69 -6.68
CA THR A 374 -7.76 12.82 -6.64
C THR A 374 -7.20 12.87 -5.23
N LEU A 375 -7.35 11.77 -4.51
CA LEU A 375 -6.88 11.56 -3.15
C LEU A 375 -5.37 11.30 -3.19
N ARG A 376 -4.61 12.24 -2.64
CA ARG A 376 -3.14 12.18 -2.57
C ARG A 376 -2.71 12.20 -1.11
N GLY A 377 -1.85 11.26 -0.73
CA GLY A 377 -1.24 11.24 0.60
C GLY A 377 -0.49 9.94 0.89
N HIS A 378 -0.80 8.86 0.17
CA HIS A 378 0.01 7.64 0.22
C HIS A 378 1.39 7.86 -0.40
N VAL A 379 2.38 7.20 0.19
CA VAL A 379 3.78 7.25 -0.27
C VAL A 379 4.05 6.18 -1.32
N ASP A 380 3.33 5.07 -1.24
CA ASP A 380 3.46 3.90 -2.13
C ASP A 380 2.13 3.52 -2.79
N SER A 381 2.12 2.45 -3.59
CA SER A 381 0.96 2.00 -4.38
C SER A 381 -0.27 1.75 -3.52
N VAL A 382 -1.44 2.15 -4.02
CA VAL A 382 -2.70 1.88 -3.33
C VAL A 382 -3.30 0.60 -3.90
N ASN A 383 -3.24 -0.47 -3.12
CA ASN A 383 -3.57 -1.82 -3.57
C ASN A 383 -5.07 -2.14 -3.43
N SER A 384 -5.74 -1.54 -2.44
CA SER A 384 -7.16 -1.81 -2.17
C SER A 384 -7.93 -0.56 -1.80
N VAL A 385 -9.20 -0.53 -2.17
CA VAL A 385 -10.13 0.56 -1.86
C VAL A 385 -11.51 0.03 -1.56
N CYS A 386 -12.16 0.60 -0.54
CA CYS A 386 -13.50 0.23 -0.12
C CYS A 386 -14.26 1.46 0.39
N PHE A 387 -15.56 1.54 0.12
CA PHE A 387 -16.43 2.55 0.71
C PHE A 387 -16.85 2.13 2.12
N GLN A 388 -16.97 3.11 3.02
CA GLN A 388 -17.63 2.88 4.30
C GLN A 388 -19.16 2.84 4.07
N PRO A 389 -19.84 1.76 4.50
CA PRO A 389 -21.27 1.55 4.27
C PRO A 389 -22.15 2.75 4.62
N TYR A 390 -23.00 3.15 3.67
CA TYR A 390 -23.98 4.25 3.80
C TYR A 390 -23.38 5.64 4.08
N SER A 391 -22.08 5.80 3.88
CA SER A 391 -21.36 7.05 4.12
C SER A 391 -20.56 7.49 2.90
N ASN A 392 -20.11 8.74 2.90
CA ASN A 392 -19.24 9.27 1.84
C ASN A 392 -17.75 9.03 2.12
N ASN A 393 -17.41 8.24 3.14
CA ASN A 393 -16.01 7.99 3.49
C ASN A 393 -15.47 6.82 2.67
N VAL A 394 -14.20 6.91 2.29
CA VAL A 394 -13.46 5.88 1.55
C VAL A 394 -12.27 5.46 2.36
N CYS A 395 -12.02 4.16 2.40
CA CYS A 395 -10.83 3.60 3.01
C CYS A 395 -9.92 3.05 1.91
N THR A 396 -8.64 3.35 2.03
CA THR A 396 -7.58 2.88 1.13
C THR A 396 -6.53 2.12 1.91
N GLY A 397 -6.09 0.98 1.37
CA GLY A 397 -4.93 0.23 1.85
C GLY A 397 -3.78 0.37 0.87
N SER A 398 -2.60 0.69 1.39
CA SER A 398 -1.43 0.99 0.58
C SER A 398 -0.23 0.12 0.95
N GLY A 399 0.70 -0.02 -0.01
CA GLY A 399 2.02 -0.60 0.18
C GLY A 399 2.90 0.18 1.15
N ASP A 400 2.54 1.42 1.46
CA ASP A 400 3.21 2.24 2.49
C ASP A 400 2.89 1.80 3.93
N LYS A 401 2.18 0.67 4.07
CA LYS A 401 1.87 0.02 5.35
C LYS A 401 0.83 0.77 6.17
N THR A 402 0.13 1.74 5.55
CA THR A 402 -0.91 2.52 6.20
C THR A 402 -2.28 2.25 5.57
N VAL A 403 -3.29 2.29 6.43
CA VAL A 403 -4.69 2.37 5.99
C VAL A 403 -5.12 3.82 6.18
N SER A 404 -5.73 4.44 5.17
CA SER A 404 -6.18 5.83 5.27
C SER A 404 -7.67 5.94 4.99
N LEU A 405 -8.36 6.75 5.81
CA LEU A 405 -9.76 7.09 5.66
C LEU A 405 -9.88 8.51 5.09
N TRP A 406 -10.65 8.64 4.01
CA TRP A 406 -10.82 9.87 3.24
C TRP A 406 -12.28 10.29 3.22
N ASP A 407 -12.53 11.59 3.20
CA ASP A 407 -13.87 12.13 2.92
C ASP A 407 -13.99 12.41 1.42
N CYS A 408 -14.91 11.75 0.71
CA CYS A 408 -15.14 11.97 -0.72
C CYS A 408 -15.64 13.38 -1.06
N ARG A 409 -16.26 14.10 -0.12
CA ARG A 409 -16.83 15.43 -0.38
C ARG A 409 -15.75 16.51 -0.43
N SER A 410 -14.79 16.42 0.48
CA SER A 410 -13.67 17.35 0.56
C SER A 410 -12.43 16.87 -0.18
N GLY A 411 -12.28 15.56 -0.38
CA GLY A 411 -11.08 14.94 -0.91
C GLY A 411 -9.90 14.96 0.07
N LEU A 412 -10.17 15.18 1.37
CA LEU A 412 -9.16 15.25 2.42
C LEU A 412 -9.04 13.92 3.17
N CYS A 413 -7.84 13.63 3.65
CA CYS A 413 -7.59 12.51 4.55
C CYS A 413 -8.15 12.87 5.94
N ILE A 414 -9.08 12.06 6.45
CA ILE A 414 -9.66 12.21 7.78
C ILE A 414 -8.70 11.62 8.81
N GLN A 415 -8.27 10.37 8.60
CA GLN A 415 -7.49 9.60 9.55
C GLN A 415 -6.56 8.62 8.83
N THR A 416 -5.43 8.32 9.45
CA THR A 416 -4.44 7.33 8.98
C THR A 416 -4.16 6.35 10.11
N PHE A 417 -4.34 5.06 9.85
CA PHE A 417 -4.08 3.98 10.80
C PHE A 417 -2.66 3.43 10.59
N TYR A 418 -1.89 3.39 11.67
CA TYR A 418 -0.52 2.87 11.70
C TYR A 418 -0.46 1.58 12.52
N GLY A 419 0.29 0.59 12.05
CA GLY A 419 0.61 -0.61 12.83
C GLY A 419 0.99 -1.83 12.00
N HIS A 420 0.65 -1.85 10.71
CA HIS A 420 1.17 -2.87 9.80
C HIS A 420 2.67 -2.73 9.58
N LYS A 421 3.33 -3.87 9.40
CA LYS A 421 4.78 -3.93 9.18
C LYS A 421 5.13 -4.09 7.71
N ASN A 422 4.20 -4.58 6.89
CA ASN A 422 4.40 -4.76 5.46
C ASN A 422 3.25 -4.15 4.65
N SER A 423 3.29 -4.40 3.34
CA SER A 423 2.36 -3.86 2.35
C SER A 423 0.96 -4.43 2.53
N ILE A 424 -0.03 -3.54 2.59
CA ILE A 424 -1.42 -3.93 2.73
C ILE A 424 -1.96 -4.32 1.35
N ASN A 425 -2.47 -5.54 1.22
CA ASN A 425 -3.01 -6.06 -0.04
C ASN A 425 -4.52 -5.81 -0.15
N SER A 426 -5.26 -5.98 0.95
CA SER A 426 -6.72 -5.88 0.96
C SER A 426 -7.23 -5.12 2.17
N VAL A 427 -8.31 -4.35 1.96
CA VAL A 427 -9.05 -3.64 3.00
C VAL A 427 -10.54 -3.85 2.78
N SER A 428 -11.27 -4.15 3.86
CA SER A 428 -12.73 -4.25 3.82
C SER A 428 -13.39 -3.64 5.05
N PHE A 429 -14.61 -3.15 4.87
CA PHE A 429 -15.44 -2.64 5.96
C PHE A 429 -16.43 -3.69 6.44
N ARG A 430 -16.68 -3.70 7.74
CA ARG A 430 -17.87 -4.33 8.31
C ARG A 430 -19.11 -3.56 7.84
N VAL A 431 -20.21 -4.27 7.56
CA VAL A 431 -21.48 -3.66 7.10
C VAL A 431 -22.05 -2.61 8.06
N THR A 432 -21.75 -2.71 9.37
CA THR A 432 -22.14 -1.68 10.35
C THR A 432 -21.38 -0.36 10.19
N GLY A 433 -20.20 -0.39 9.55
CA GLY A 433 -19.35 0.77 9.30
C GLY A 433 -18.44 1.15 10.47
N ASP A 434 -18.41 0.37 11.56
CA ASP A 434 -17.63 0.70 12.76
C ASP A 434 -16.22 0.09 12.77
N THR A 435 -15.98 -0.97 11.99
CA THR A 435 -14.72 -1.73 12.00
C THR A 435 -14.17 -1.92 10.57
N ILE A 436 -12.85 -1.76 10.42
CA ILE A 436 -12.11 -2.03 9.18
C ILE A 436 -11.27 -3.30 9.39
N ALA A 437 -11.28 -4.21 8.43
CA ALA A 437 -10.29 -5.28 8.32
C ALA A 437 -9.25 -4.90 7.27
N SER A 438 -8.01 -5.27 7.53
CA SER A 438 -6.89 -5.05 6.61
C SER A 438 -5.96 -6.25 6.63
N GLY A 439 -5.62 -6.77 5.46
CA GLY A 439 -4.72 -7.91 5.27
C GLY A 439 -3.36 -7.46 4.75
N ASP A 440 -2.31 -7.93 5.41
CA ASP A 440 -0.90 -7.64 5.12
C ASP A 440 -0.27 -8.74 4.23
N ALA A 441 0.82 -8.40 3.56
CA ALA A 441 1.61 -9.31 2.72
C ALA A 441 2.32 -10.44 3.51
N ASP A 442 2.41 -10.33 4.84
CA ASP A 442 2.93 -11.40 5.72
C ASP A 442 1.81 -12.27 6.32
N GLY A 443 0.57 -12.11 5.85
CA GLY A 443 -0.56 -12.91 6.35
C GLY A 443 -1.09 -12.44 7.70
N VAL A 444 -0.80 -11.20 8.10
CA VAL A 444 -1.37 -10.58 9.30
C VAL A 444 -2.64 -9.82 8.92
N VAL A 445 -3.74 -10.12 9.59
CA VAL A 445 -5.01 -9.40 9.44
C VAL A 445 -5.26 -8.58 10.69
N ARG A 446 -5.44 -7.28 10.52
CA ARG A 446 -5.75 -6.35 11.63
C ARG A 446 -7.16 -5.80 11.51
N LEU A 447 -7.85 -5.77 12.64
CA LEU A 447 -9.13 -5.10 12.82
C LEU A 447 -8.91 -3.74 13.48
N TRP A 448 -9.43 -2.69 12.85
CA TRP A 448 -9.36 -1.31 13.34
C TRP A 448 -10.73 -0.81 13.72
N ASP A 449 -10.81 -0.14 14.86
CA ASP A 449 -11.98 0.65 15.22
C ASP A 449 -11.88 2.04 14.57
N VAL A 450 -12.88 2.39 13.77
CA VAL A 450 -12.93 3.66 13.02
C VAL A 450 -13.05 4.85 13.96
N ARG A 451 -13.77 4.74 15.08
CA ARG A 451 -14.04 5.87 15.98
C ARG A 451 -12.84 6.14 16.89
N MET A 452 -12.24 5.07 17.40
CA MET A 452 -11.12 5.15 18.34
C MET A 452 -9.76 5.25 17.66
N VAL A 453 -9.69 4.99 16.35
CA VAL A 453 -8.43 4.97 15.58
C VAL A 453 -7.40 4.03 16.21
N ALA A 454 -7.88 2.88 16.66
CA ALA A 454 -7.09 1.92 17.41
C ALA A 454 -7.23 0.53 16.81
N GLU A 455 -6.18 -0.25 16.95
CA GLU A 455 -6.21 -1.69 16.67
C GLU A 455 -7.09 -2.38 17.72
N LYS A 456 -8.13 -3.07 17.25
CA LYS A 456 -9.03 -3.87 18.09
C LYS A 456 -8.49 -5.28 18.28
N ALA A 457 -8.03 -5.90 17.20
CA ALA A 457 -7.49 -7.25 17.21
C ALA A 457 -6.52 -7.47 16.03
N ALA A 458 -5.56 -8.38 16.23
CA ALA A 458 -4.61 -8.81 15.21
C ALA A 458 -4.63 -10.34 15.12
N PHE A 459 -4.77 -10.86 13.91
CA PHE A 459 -4.77 -12.29 13.64
C PHE A 459 -3.60 -12.62 12.71
N THR A 460 -2.89 -13.70 13.01
CA THR A 460 -1.88 -14.25 12.09
C THR A 460 -2.52 -15.42 11.36
N VAL A 461 -2.74 -15.26 10.07
CA VAL A 461 -3.43 -16.23 9.21
C VAL A 461 -2.45 -17.32 8.74
N GLY A 462 -1.18 -16.99 8.59
CA GLY A 462 -0.12 -17.91 8.20
C GLY A 462 1.21 -17.18 7.97
N GLN A 463 2.16 -17.85 7.30
CA GLN A 463 3.43 -17.26 6.84
C GLN A 463 3.33 -16.67 5.42
N TYR A 464 2.17 -16.82 4.78
CA TYR A 464 1.94 -16.44 3.40
C TYR A 464 1.08 -15.17 3.31
N PRO A 465 1.19 -14.40 2.21
CA PRO A 465 0.38 -13.21 2.00
C PRO A 465 -1.12 -13.44 2.13
N CYS A 466 -1.81 -12.47 2.74
CA CYS A 466 -3.25 -12.38 2.71
C CYS A 466 -3.65 -11.50 1.53
N ASN A 467 -4.27 -12.09 0.51
CA ASN A 467 -4.59 -11.40 -0.74
C ASN A 467 -5.94 -10.68 -0.67
N ALA A 468 -6.93 -11.29 0.00
CA ALA A 468 -8.26 -10.71 0.14
C ALA A 468 -8.86 -10.94 1.54
N THR A 469 -9.67 -9.97 1.98
CA THR A 469 -10.39 -10.02 3.25
C THR A 469 -11.84 -9.62 3.03
N ALA A 470 -12.81 -10.44 3.44
CA ALA A 470 -14.22 -10.13 3.32
C ALA A 470 -14.96 -10.35 4.64
N PHE A 471 -15.90 -9.46 4.97
CA PHE A 471 -16.81 -9.64 6.10
C PHE A 471 -18.10 -10.30 5.65
N ASP A 472 -18.65 -11.14 6.52
CA ASP A 472 -20.02 -11.61 6.40
C ASP A 472 -21.01 -10.44 6.57
N PRO A 473 -22.23 -10.48 5.99
CA PRO A 473 -23.21 -9.41 6.16
C PRO A 473 -23.62 -9.14 7.61
N SER A 474 -23.52 -10.12 8.51
CA SER A 474 -23.71 -9.92 9.96
C SER A 474 -22.51 -9.20 10.61
N GLY A 475 -21.35 -9.27 9.98
CA GLY A 475 -20.07 -8.79 10.47
C GLY A 475 -19.49 -9.62 11.62
N LYS A 476 -20.05 -10.81 11.92
CA LYS A 476 -19.49 -11.73 12.92
C LYS A 476 -18.26 -12.46 12.39
N TRP A 477 -18.32 -12.90 11.13
CA TRP A 477 -17.27 -13.66 10.48
C TRP A 477 -16.42 -12.81 9.54
N LEU A 478 -15.13 -13.07 9.53
CA LEU A 478 -14.16 -12.50 8.60
C LEU A 478 -13.46 -13.62 7.84
N ALA A 479 -13.60 -13.67 6.52
CA ALA A 479 -12.82 -14.54 5.67
C ALA A 479 -11.53 -13.85 5.23
N ALA A 480 -10.42 -14.57 5.29
CA ALA A 480 -9.13 -14.17 4.77
C ALA A 480 -8.67 -15.22 3.74
N GLY A 481 -8.49 -14.80 2.49
CA GLY A 481 -7.88 -15.60 1.43
C GLY A 481 -6.36 -15.48 1.48
N CYS A 482 -5.69 -16.63 1.49
CA CYS A 482 -4.24 -16.71 1.56
C CYS A 482 -3.62 -17.28 0.29
N ASP A 483 -2.34 -16.96 0.11
CA ASP A 483 -1.51 -17.45 -0.99
C ASP A 483 -1.25 -18.97 -0.94
N ASP A 484 -1.48 -19.61 0.21
CA ASP A 484 -1.35 -21.06 0.41
C ASP A 484 -2.53 -21.89 -0.15
N GLY A 485 -3.45 -21.26 -0.86
CA GLY A 485 -4.66 -21.91 -1.38
C GLY A 485 -5.74 -22.17 -0.32
N GLN A 486 -5.56 -21.66 0.89
CA GLN A 486 -6.52 -21.81 1.98
C GLN A 486 -7.31 -20.52 2.22
N VAL A 487 -8.58 -20.67 2.58
CA VAL A 487 -9.39 -19.57 3.10
C VAL A 487 -9.65 -19.81 4.57
N ARG A 488 -9.31 -18.85 5.41
CA ARG A 488 -9.45 -18.95 6.87
C ARG A 488 -10.54 -18.00 7.33
N VAL A 489 -11.48 -18.53 8.11
CA VAL A 489 -12.61 -17.77 8.66
C VAL A 489 -12.39 -17.54 10.15
N PHE A 490 -12.36 -16.29 10.54
CA PHE A 490 -12.16 -15.82 11.92
C PHE A 490 -13.45 -15.29 12.52
N ASP A 491 -13.62 -15.49 13.82
CA ASP A 491 -14.60 -14.73 14.60
C ASP A 491 -14.04 -13.34 14.92
N THR A 492 -14.79 -12.29 14.58
CA THR A 492 -14.36 -10.90 14.77
C THR A 492 -14.38 -10.44 16.23
N GLU A 493 -15.16 -11.10 17.10
CA GLU A 493 -15.28 -10.72 18.51
C GLU A 493 -14.28 -11.46 19.38
N LEU A 494 -14.16 -12.77 19.18
CA LEU A 494 -13.24 -13.63 19.93
C LEU A 494 -11.83 -13.63 19.35
N GLY A 495 -11.70 -13.38 18.05
CA GLY A 495 -10.42 -13.42 17.36
C GLY A 495 -9.87 -14.81 17.09
N GLU A 496 -10.71 -15.84 17.25
CA GLU A 496 -10.33 -17.23 17.07
C GLU A 496 -10.55 -17.69 15.63
N LEU A 497 -9.66 -18.55 15.15
CA LEU A 497 -9.81 -19.25 13.88
C LEU A 497 -10.89 -20.32 14.02
N ARG A 498 -12.00 -20.18 13.30
CA ARG A 498 -13.11 -21.14 13.36
C ARG A 498 -12.96 -22.28 12.37
N THR A 499 -12.65 -21.95 11.11
CA THR A 499 -12.60 -22.95 10.03
C THR A 499 -11.54 -22.57 9.01
N THR A 500 -10.80 -23.57 8.56
CA THR A 500 -9.89 -23.47 7.42
C THR A 500 -10.49 -24.26 6.27
N MET A 501 -10.73 -23.57 5.17
CA MET A 501 -11.36 -24.11 3.97
C MET A 501 -10.24 -24.40 2.98
N THR A 502 -10.06 -25.69 2.72
CA THR A 502 -9.01 -26.19 1.84
C THR A 502 -9.66 -26.71 0.57
N GLY A 503 -9.05 -26.39 -0.56
CA GLY A 503 -9.54 -26.87 -1.84
C GLY A 503 -8.76 -26.32 -3.01
N HIS A 504 -8.45 -25.02 -3.02
CA HIS A 504 -7.72 -24.41 -4.12
C HIS A 504 -6.34 -25.06 -4.28
N SER A 505 -5.95 -25.32 -5.53
CA SER A 505 -4.64 -25.90 -5.82
C SER A 505 -3.52 -24.87 -5.79
N ASP A 506 -3.88 -23.59 -5.85
CA ASP A 506 -2.98 -22.44 -5.91
C ASP A 506 -3.56 -21.28 -5.08
N ALA A 507 -2.83 -20.16 -5.00
CA ALA A 507 -3.17 -18.97 -4.23
C ALA A 507 -4.62 -18.50 -4.40
N VAL A 508 -5.30 -18.19 -3.29
CA VAL A 508 -6.63 -17.56 -3.32
C VAL A 508 -6.45 -16.05 -3.44
N GLN A 509 -6.86 -15.49 -4.56
CA GLN A 509 -6.72 -14.05 -4.82
C GLN A 509 -7.89 -13.24 -4.27
N CYS A 510 -9.09 -13.80 -4.29
CA CYS A 510 -10.30 -13.09 -3.89
C CYS A 510 -11.30 -13.97 -3.15
N CYS A 511 -12.00 -13.38 -2.19
CA CYS A 511 -13.05 -14.01 -1.41
C CYS A 511 -14.19 -13.01 -1.17
N THR A 512 -15.43 -13.47 -1.24
CA THR A 512 -16.61 -12.64 -0.92
C THR A 512 -17.76 -13.49 -0.40
N PHE A 513 -18.53 -12.93 0.52
CA PHE A 513 -19.77 -13.54 0.99
C PHE A 513 -20.97 -13.05 0.17
N ASP A 514 -22.00 -13.89 0.07
CA ASP A 514 -23.31 -13.45 -0.40
C ASP A 514 -23.95 -12.47 0.59
N ARG A 515 -24.81 -11.57 0.10
CA ARG A 515 -25.51 -10.56 0.93
C ARG A 515 -26.45 -11.19 1.96
N LYS A 516 -26.92 -12.42 1.72
CA LYS A 516 -27.72 -13.19 2.69
C LYS A 516 -26.85 -14.04 3.64
N GLY A 517 -25.53 -14.11 3.42
CA GLY A 517 -24.63 -14.97 4.18
C GLY A 517 -24.84 -16.47 3.95
N GLN A 518 -25.56 -16.86 2.88
CA GLN A 518 -25.90 -18.26 2.61
C GLN A 518 -24.82 -19.03 1.86
N TRP A 519 -23.89 -18.35 1.22
CA TRP A 519 -22.80 -18.96 0.48
C TRP A 519 -21.62 -18.00 0.44
N MET A 520 -20.42 -18.57 0.34
CA MET A 520 -19.20 -17.82 0.08
C MET A 520 -18.66 -18.23 -1.27
N VAL A 521 -18.06 -17.26 -1.97
CA VAL A 521 -17.42 -17.49 -3.26
C VAL A 521 -15.96 -17.10 -3.16
N THR A 522 -15.09 -17.96 -3.70
CA THR A 522 -13.65 -17.75 -3.72
C THR A 522 -13.10 -17.96 -5.12
N GLY A 523 -12.08 -17.18 -5.47
CA GLY A 523 -11.40 -17.23 -6.75
C GLY A 523 -9.91 -17.42 -6.54
N GLY A 524 -9.35 -18.36 -7.27
CA GLY A 524 -7.93 -18.71 -7.19
C GLY A 524 -7.14 -18.39 -8.44
N SER A 525 -5.82 -18.43 -8.29
CA SER A 525 -4.86 -18.45 -9.40
C SER A 525 -4.97 -19.71 -10.24
N ASP A 526 -5.62 -20.76 -9.70
CA ASP A 526 -5.99 -22.00 -10.40
C ASP A 526 -7.09 -21.83 -11.46
N ALA A 527 -7.50 -20.59 -11.76
CA ALA A 527 -8.56 -20.22 -12.69
C ALA A 527 -9.95 -20.80 -12.32
N THR A 528 -10.11 -21.30 -11.08
CA THR A 528 -11.37 -21.87 -10.58
C THR A 528 -12.12 -20.92 -9.67
N LEU A 529 -13.43 -20.89 -9.85
CA LEU A 529 -14.40 -20.28 -8.97
C LEU A 529 -14.99 -21.37 -8.08
N ARG A 530 -14.97 -21.18 -6.76
CA ARG A 530 -15.51 -22.15 -5.81
C ARG A 530 -16.63 -21.56 -4.99
N LEU A 531 -17.67 -22.35 -4.83
CA LEU A 531 -18.84 -22.03 -4.02
C LEU A 531 -18.80 -22.89 -2.75
N TRP A 532 -18.97 -22.24 -1.62
CA TRP A 532 -18.98 -22.86 -0.30
C TRP A 532 -20.33 -22.64 0.37
N CYS A 533 -20.89 -23.69 0.96
CA CYS A 533 -22.19 -23.69 1.65
C CYS A 533 -22.20 -24.66 2.83
#